data_AF-A0A370E118-F1
#
_entry.id   AF-A0A370E118-F1
#
_cell.length_a   1.000
_cell.length_b   1.000
_cell.length_c   1.000
_cell.angle_alpha   90.00
_cell.angle_beta   90.00
_cell.angle_gamma   90.00
#
_symmetry.space_group_name_H-M   'P 1'
#
loop_
_entity.id
_entity.type
_entity.pdbx_description
1 polymer ?
#
loop_
_entity_poly.entity_id
_entity_poly.type
_entity_poly.pdbx_seq_one_letter_code
_entity_poly.pdbx_strand_id
1 'polypeptide(L)'
;MAREGKVNSAVAIHLTPQEQTALQKNVRSRKISIRLIERSKIILLAADGLSNIEIAEQLDISAHKVGRWRNRYAEFGFPGIEK
;
A
#
# COMPACT_ATOMS: atom_id res chain seq x y z
N MET A 1 32.02 8.94 -6.52
CA MET A 1 31.00 9.04 -5.45
C MET A 1 29.93 7.99 -5.71
N ALA A 2 30.13 6.79 -5.18
CA ALA A 2 29.26 5.64 -5.44
C ALA A 2 27.96 5.78 -4.66
N ARG A 3 26.84 5.93 -5.37
CA ARG A 3 25.52 5.67 -4.82
C ARG A 3 25.25 4.18 -5.02
N GLU A 4 25.82 3.32 -4.18
CA GLU A 4 25.40 1.93 -4.09
C GLU A 4 24.04 1.92 -3.37
N GLY A 5 23.01 2.37 -4.09
CA GLY A 5 21.63 2.39 -3.61
C GLY A 5 21.12 0.97 -3.55
N LYS A 6 21.11 0.39 -2.35
CA LYS A 6 20.50 -0.91 -2.06
C LYS A 6 19.14 -0.99 -2.76
N VAL A 7 19.05 -1.84 -3.78
CA VAL A 7 17.82 -2.05 -4.57
C VAL A 7 16.83 -2.79 -3.66
N ASN A 8 16.15 -2.06 -2.77
CA ASN A 8 15.02 -2.57 -2.02
C ASN A 8 13.82 -2.59 -2.97
N SER A 9 13.80 -3.58 -3.87
CA SER A 9 12.65 -3.84 -4.74
C SER A 9 11.41 -4.00 -3.87
N ALA A 10 10.41 -3.15 -4.09
CA ALA A 10 9.17 -3.21 -3.34
C ALA A 10 8.41 -4.50 -3.67
N VAL A 11 7.85 -5.16 -2.66
CA VAL A 11 7.10 -6.42 -2.84
C VAL A 11 5.91 -6.20 -3.78
N ALA A 12 5.78 -7.04 -4.81
CA ALA A 12 4.63 -6.98 -5.72
C ALA A 12 3.36 -7.41 -4.97
N ILE A 13 2.28 -6.66 -5.16
CA ILE A 13 0.97 -6.98 -4.59
C ILE A 13 0.09 -7.52 -5.71
N HIS A 14 -0.42 -8.74 -5.53
CA HIS A 14 -1.42 -9.32 -6.40
C HIS A 14 -2.73 -9.42 -5.62
N LEU A 15 -3.78 -8.78 -6.12
CA LEU A 15 -5.10 -8.80 -5.49
C LEU A 15 -6.02 -9.73 -6.27
N THR A 16 -6.78 -10.55 -5.55
CA THR A 16 -7.98 -11.17 -6.10
C THR A 16 -9.05 -10.10 -6.36
N PRO A 17 -10.03 -10.36 -7.25
CA PRO A 17 -11.14 -9.43 -7.47
C PRO A 17 -11.91 -9.08 -6.19
N GLN A 18 -12.00 -10.05 -5.26
CA GLN A 18 -12.66 -9.87 -3.97
C GLN A 18 -11.88 -8.90 -3.07
N GLU A 19 -10.57 -9.06 -2.96
CA GLU A 19 -9.71 -8.16 -2.18
C GLU A 19 -9.70 -6.75 -2.78
N GLN A 20 -9.58 -6.63 -4.10
CA GLN A 20 -9.62 -5.34 -4.79
C GLN A 20 -10.94 -4.61 -4.51
N THR A 21 -12.06 -5.32 -4.59
CA THR A 21 -13.39 -4.77 -4.27
C THR A 21 -13.49 -4.31 -2.82
N ALA A 22 -12.98 -5.10 -1.87
CA ALA A 22 -12.99 -4.77 -0.45
C ALA A 22 -12.17 -3.49 -0.16
N LEU A 23 -10.97 -3.38 -0.74
CA LEU A 23 -10.11 -2.21 -0.60
C LEU A 23 -10.75 -0.96 -1.23
N GLN A 24 -11.33 -1.08 -2.42
CA GLN A 24 -12.06 0.02 -3.06
C GLN A 24 -13.28 0.49 -2.24
N LYS A 25 -14.00 -0.45 -1.63
CA LYS A 25 -15.11 -0.15 -0.72
C LYS A 25 -14.63 0.64 0.51
N ASN A 26 -13.47 0.28 1.09
CA ASN A 26 -12.88 1.04 2.19
C ASN A 26 -12.62 2.49 1.76
N VAL A 27 -11.96 2.69 0.62
CA VAL A 27 -11.59 4.03 0.13
C VAL A 27 -12.81 4.93 -0.09
N ARG A 28 -13.95 4.37 -0.49
CA ARG A 28 -15.21 5.11 -0.71
C ARG A 28 -16.05 5.28 0.56
N SER A 29 -15.72 4.58 1.65
CA SER A 29 -16.55 4.55 2.85
C SER A 29 -16.35 5.80 3.71
N ARG A 30 -17.46 6.35 4.19
CA ARG A 30 -17.46 7.44 5.20
C ARG A 30 -17.44 6.93 6.64
N LYS A 31 -17.55 5.61 6.85
CA LYS A 31 -17.67 4.99 8.18
C LYS A 31 -16.38 4.35 8.66
N ILE A 32 -15.37 4.23 7.80
CA ILE A 32 -14.10 3.58 8.09
C ILE A 32 -13.08 4.62 8.53
N SER A 33 -12.13 4.21 9.38
CA SER A 33 -11.07 5.09 9.85
C SER A 33 -10.25 5.63 8.68
N ILE A 34 -9.84 6.90 8.78
CA ILE A 34 -8.98 7.57 7.79
C ILE A 34 -7.68 6.79 7.57
N ARG A 35 -7.17 6.15 8.64
CA ARG A 35 -5.96 5.31 8.59
C ARG A 35 -6.17 4.07 7.71
N LEU A 36 -7.29 3.37 7.85
CA LEU A 36 -7.57 2.19 7.02
C LEU A 36 -7.87 2.59 5.56
N ILE A 37 -8.48 3.76 5.34
CA ILE A 37 -8.64 4.35 4.00
C ILE A 37 -7.26 4.59 3.35
N GLU A 38 -6.35 5.28 4.03
CA GLU A 38 -4.99 5.56 3.54
C GLU A 38 -4.25 4.27 3.19
N ARG A 39 -4.28 3.27 4.07
CA ARG A 39 -3.63 1.98 3.82
C ARG A 39 -4.26 1.22 2.66
N SER A 40 -5.58 1.29 2.52
CA SER A 40 -6.26 0.67 1.39
C SER A 40 -5.83 1.31 0.06
N LYS A 41 -5.64 2.65 0.02
CA LYS A 41 -5.07 3.34 -1.15
C LYS A 41 -3.65 2.87 -1.46
N ILE A 42 -2.80 2.72 -0.44
CA ILE A 42 -1.43 2.21 -0.60
C ILE A 42 -1.44 0.84 -1.29
N ILE A 43 -2.29 -0.08 -0.86
CA ILE A 43 -2.32 -1.44 -1.40
C ILE A 43 -2.90 -1.47 -2.83
N LEU A 44 -3.93 -0.67 -3.12
CA LEU A 44 -4.47 -0.56 -4.48
C LEU A 44 -3.41 -0.04 -5.46
N LEU A 45 -2.74 1.05 -5.13
CA LEU A 45 -1.70 1.61 -5.99
C LEU A 45 -0.48 0.67 -6.11
N ALA A 46 -0.17 -0.09 -5.06
CA ALA A 46 0.88 -1.11 -5.12
C ALA A 46 0.50 -2.26 -6.06
N ALA A 47 -0.78 -2.64 -6.10
CA ALA A 47 -1.30 -3.65 -7.03
C ALA A 47 -1.35 -3.15 -8.48
N ASP A 48 -1.49 -1.83 -8.67
CA ASP A 48 -1.35 -1.17 -9.97
C ASP A 48 0.13 -1.08 -10.44
N GLY A 49 1.07 -1.62 -9.65
CA GLY A 49 2.48 -1.74 -10.02
C GLY A 49 3.36 -0.54 -9.62
N LEU A 50 2.81 0.45 -8.93
CA LEU A 50 3.58 1.64 -8.53
C LEU A 50 4.64 1.27 -7.48
N SER A 51 5.76 1.98 -7.51
CA SER A 51 6.80 1.91 -6.49
C SER A 51 6.40 2.59 -5.20
N ASN A 52 7.14 2.35 -4.11
CA ASN A 52 6.88 3.03 -2.84
C ASN A 52 7.05 4.56 -2.92
N ILE A 53 7.88 5.04 -3.84
CA ILE A 53 8.15 6.47 -4.04
C ILE A 53 6.98 7.13 -4.77
N GLU A 54 6.52 6.55 -5.88
CA GLU A 54 5.38 7.08 -6.63
C GLU A 54 4.10 7.15 -5.77
N ILE A 55 3.85 6.12 -4.96
CA ILE A 55 2.71 6.14 -4.02
C ILE A 55 2.88 7.20 -2.94
N ALA A 56 4.10 7.35 -2.41
CA ALA A 56 4.40 8.34 -1.39
C ALA A 56 4.13 9.77 -1.90
N GLU A 57 4.52 10.06 -3.14
CA GLU A 57 4.25 11.33 -3.80
C GLU A 57 2.76 11.56 -4.03
N GLN A 58 2.02 10.55 -4.52
CA GLN A 58 0.58 10.66 -4.77
C GLN A 58 -0.26 10.86 -3.51
N LEU A 59 0.18 10.28 -2.38
CA LEU A 59 -0.56 10.30 -1.12
C LEU A 59 0.00 11.31 -0.11
N ASP A 60 1.06 12.05 -0.46
CA ASP A 60 1.77 12.99 0.42
C ASP A 60 2.20 12.37 1.77
N ILE A 61 2.88 11.21 1.68
CA ILE A 61 3.38 10.46 2.85
C ILE A 61 4.79 9.93 2.60
N SER A 62 5.45 9.37 3.62
CA SER A 62 6.80 8.82 3.44
C SER A 62 6.82 7.45 2.74
N ALA A 63 7.78 7.23 1.84
CA ALA A 63 7.99 5.94 1.17
C ALA A 63 8.25 4.78 2.16
N HIS A 64 8.85 5.07 3.33
CA HIS A 64 9.03 4.08 4.40
C HIS A 64 7.68 3.62 5.00
N LYS A 65 6.72 4.54 5.17
CA LYS A 65 5.36 4.22 5.63
C LYS A 65 4.63 3.37 4.59
N VAL A 66 4.78 3.70 3.30
CA VAL A 66 4.25 2.90 2.19
C VAL A 66 4.82 1.48 2.22
N GLY A 67 6.15 1.35 2.27
CA GLY A 67 6.82 0.05 2.32
C GLY A 67 6.39 -0.79 3.52
N ARG A 68 6.23 -0.18 4.70
CA ARG A 68 5.72 -0.87 5.90
C ARG A 68 4.34 -1.49 5.66
N TRP A 69 3.39 -0.74 5.11
CA TRP A 69 2.03 -1.26 4.90
C TRP A 69 1.96 -2.27 3.76
N ARG A 70 2.70 -2.03 2.68
CA ARG A 70 2.86 -2.98 1.57
C ARG A 70 3.39 -4.32 2.07
N ASN A 71 4.48 -4.31 2.85
CA ASN A 71 5.06 -5.53 3.42
C ASN A 71 4.09 -6.24 4.36
N ARG A 72 3.39 -5.48 5.23
CA ARG A 72 2.39 -6.06 6.13
C ARG A 72 1.22 -6.69 5.39
N TYR A 73 0.76 -6.10 4.29
CA TYR A 73 -0.29 -6.72 3.47
C TYR A 73 0.23 -7.97 2.77
N ALA A 74 1.45 -7.94 2.22
CA ALA A 74 2.04 -9.11 1.59
C ALA A 74 2.20 -10.29 2.57
N GLU A 75 2.49 -10.00 3.84
CA GLU A 75 2.69 -11.01 4.89
C GLU A 75 1.38 -11.51 5.50
N PHE A 76 0.41 -10.63 5.74
CA PHE A 76 -0.79 -10.93 6.54
C PHE A 76 -2.12 -10.70 5.81
N GLY A 77 -2.10 -10.28 4.54
CA GLY A 77 -3.28 -9.86 3.81
C GLY A 77 -3.99 -8.66 4.45
N PHE A 78 -5.32 -8.65 4.34
CA PHE A 78 -6.17 -7.57 4.88
C PHE A 78 -6.00 -7.32 6.39
N PRO A 79 -5.92 -8.33 7.28
CA PRO A 79 -5.58 -8.13 8.69
C PRO A 79 -4.28 -7.35 8.94
N GLY A 80 -3.34 -7.43 8.01
CA GLY A 80 -2.08 -6.69 8.05
C GLY A 80 -2.25 -5.16 8.06
N ILE A 81 -3.37 -4.65 7.54
CA ILE A 81 -3.62 -3.21 7.35
C ILE A 81 -4.79 -2.65 8.20
N GLU A 82 -5.51 -3.48 8.97
CA GLU A 82 -6.64 -3.04 9.80
C GLU A 82 -6.24 -2.34 11.11
N LYS A 83 -4.96 -2.39 11.49
CA LYS A 83 -4.49 -2.07 12.86
C LYS A 83 -4.58 -0.63 13.35
#